data_AF-A0A2M9ZHI9-F1
#
_entry.id   AF-A0A2M9ZHI9-F1
#
_cell.length_a   1.000
_cell.length_b   1.000
_cell.length_c   1.000
_cell.angle_alpha   90.00
_cell.angle_beta   90.00
_cell.angle_gamma   90.00
#
_symmetry.space_group_name_H-M   'P 1'
#
loop_
_entity.id
_entity.type
_entity.pdbx_description
1 polymer ?
#
loop_
_entity_poly.entity_id
_entity_poly.type
_entity_poly.pdbx_seq_one_letter_code
_entity_poly.pdbx_strand_id
1 'polypeptide(L)'
;MEIQKSNAVPKILAVIFVAGLILSNYYLIITSDSKLEFYRSEPPFLRFDFTDSYLEDRSSQAPYIADGNLSTEWKKLRPSSREWDFDAELRLSHRLKEGVYQPTPWKRIRVIACSQSAPPLSLRVLEREAINVDKESRLPDDTEYRSAVLDFSRSGEAEILLQKQFSPVPKSEYPKGIVIWAVQGSFSKIGKESCIKDIEISEE
;
A
#
# COMPACT_ATOMS: atom_id res chain seq x y z
N MET A 1 37.99 62.77 3.05
CA MET A 1 37.62 61.85 1.96
C MET A 1 36.68 60.81 2.55
N GLU A 2 35.38 61.10 2.56
CA GLU A 2 34.37 60.18 3.11
C GLU A 2 34.04 59.12 2.07
N ILE A 3 34.32 57.86 2.40
CA ILE A 3 33.93 56.71 1.58
C ILE A 3 32.44 56.48 1.84
N GLN A 4 31.61 56.91 0.90
CA GLN A 4 30.17 56.64 0.90
C GLN A 4 29.97 55.12 0.78
N LYS A 5 29.77 54.42 1.90
CA LYS A 5 29.43 52.99 1.89
C LYS A 5 28.10 52.82 1.18
N SER A 6 28.13 52.27 -0.03
CA SER A 6 26.94 51.96 -0.80
C SER A 6 26.08 50.92 -0.06
N ASN A 7 24.95 51.36 0.49
CA ASN A 7 23.93 50.50 1.11
C ASN A 7 23.15 49.65 0.08
N ALA A 8 23.55 49.60 -1.19
CA ALA A 8 22.86 48.88 -2.25
C ALA A 8 23.06 47.36 -2.15
N VAL A 9 24.27 46.91 -1.81
CA VAL A 9 24.62 45.48 -1.69
C VAL A 9 23.76 44.74 -0.66
N PRO A 10 23.60 45.22 0.59
CA PRO A 10 22.73 44.55 1.56
C PRO A 10 21.24 44.59 1.17
N LYS A 11 20.78 45.62 0.46
CA LYS A 11 19.40 45.70 -0.05
C LYS A 11 19.14 44.68 -1.16
N ILE A 12 20.09 44.51 -2.09
CA ILE A 12 20.00 43.51 -3.16
C ILE A 12 19.99 42.10 -2.56
N LEU A 13 20.86 41.83 -1.58
CA LEU A 13 20.88 40.54 -0.86
C LEU A 13 19.56 40.27 -0.13
N ALA A 14 18.97 41.28 0.52
CA ALA A 14 17.67 41.14 1.18
C ALA A 14 16.55 40.79 0.18
N VAL A 15 16.54 41.42 -1.00
CA VAL A 15 15.57 41.11 -2.07
C VAL A 15 15.77 39.69 -2.60
N ILE A 16 17.03 39.29 -2.85
CA ILE A 16 17.35 37.92 -3.28
C ILE A 16 16.91 36.90 -2.23
N PHE A 17 17.12 37.19 -0.94
CA PHE A 17 16.70 36.32 0.15
C PHE A 17 15.18 36.16 0.21
N VAL A 18 14.41 37.25 0.13
CA VAL A 18 12.94 37.21 0.11
C VAL A 18 12.42 36.51 -1.14
N ALA A 19 12.99 36.78 -2.32
CA ALA A 19 12.63 36.10 -3.55
C ALA A 19 12.93 34.59 -3.46
N GLY A 20 14.06 34.21 -2.85
CA GLY A 20 14.42 32.83 -2.55
C GLY A 20 13.38 32.15 -1.66
N LEU A 21 12.95 32.80 -0.57
CA LEU A 21 11.91 32.26 0.31
C LEU A 21 10.58 32.05 -0.43
N ILE A 22 10.17 32.99 -1.26
CA ILE A 22 8.93 32.87 -2.06
C ILE A 22 9.05 31.69 -3.02
N LEU A 23 10.17 31.59 -3.75
CA LEU A 23 10.42 30.48 -4.69
C LEU A 23 10.46 29.12 -3.98
N SER A 24 11.10 29.04 -2.80
CA SER A 24 11.13 27.82 -2.00
C SER A 24 9.74 27.40 -1.53
N ASN A 25 8.92 28.34 -1.04
CA ASN A 25 7.55 28.04 -0.64
C ASN A 25 6.69 27.60 -1.83
N TYR A 26 6.81 28.29 -2.97
CA TYR A 26 6.11 27.92 -4.19
C TYR A 26 6.51 26.51 -4.68
N TYR A 27 7.80 26.21 -4.66
CA TYR A 27 8.32 24.88 -4.99
C TYR A 27 7.77 23.80 -4.03
N LEU A 28 7.73 24.07 -2.73
CA LEU A 28 7.17 23.16 -1.74
C LEU A 28 5.68 22.88 -1.98
N ILE A 29 4.89 23.91 -2.30
CA ILE A 29 3.45 23.74 -2.59
C ILE A 29 3.24 22.83 -3.80
N ILE A 30 3.89 23.13 -4.93
CA ILE A 30 3.72 22.33 -6.17
C ILE A 30 4.13 20.87 -5.95
N THR A 31 5.26 20.66 -5.29
CA THR A 31 5.79 19.30 -5.06
C THR A 31 5.01 18.53 -4.00
N SER A 32 4.31 19.22 -3.09
CA SER A 32 3.49 18.59 -2.06
C SER A 32 2.08 18.28 -2.56
N ASP A 33 1.46 19.16 -3.33
CA ASP A 33 0.07 18.99 -3.79
C ASP A 33 -0.09 17.73 -4.65
N SER A 34 0.82 17.51 -5.60
CA SER A 34 0.84 16.30 -6.43
C SER A 34 0.97 15.01 -5.61
N LYS A 35 1.83 15.01 -4.58
CA LYS A 35 1.96 13.86 -3.67
C LYS A 35 0.72 13.68 -2.80
N LEU A 36 0.15 14.77 -2.30
CA LEU A 36 -1.07 14.75 -1.49
C LEU A 36 -2.27 14.24 -2.28
N GLU A 37 -2.40 14.60 -3.57
CA GLU A 37 -3.43 14.02 -4.44
C GLU A 37 -3.26 12.51 -4.59
N PHE A 38 -2.04 12.03 -4.81
CA PHE A 38 -1.75 10.60 -4.86
C PHE A 38 -2.07 9.91 -3.52
N TYR A 39 -1.65 10.48 -2.39
CA TYR A 39 -1.96 9.95 -1.06
C TYR A 39 -3.46 9.92 -0.75
N ARG A 40 -4.23 10.86 -1.29
CA ARG A 40 -5.69 10.92 -1.13
C ARG A 40 -6.40 9.85 -1.95
N SER A 41 -5.87 9.48 -3.10
CA SER A 41 -6.47 8.47 -3.99
C SER A 41 -6.00 7.05 -3.66
N GLU A 42 -4.72 6.88 -3.29
CA GLU A 42 -4.08 5.62 -2.93
C GLU A 42 -3.16 5.82 -1.70
N PRO A 43 -3.69 5.69 -0.47
CA PRO A 43 -2.87 5.81 0.73
C PRO A 43 -1.82 4.69 0.79
N PRO A 44 -0.71 4.88 1.55
CA PRO A 44 0.28 3.84 1.72
C PRO A 44 -0.36 2.67 2.46
N PHE A 45 -0.33 1.50 1.84
CA PHE A 45 -0.86 0.27 2.41
C PHE A 45 0.21 -0.51 3.17
N LEU A 46 -0.18 -1.00 4.34
CA LEU A 46 0.67 -1.78 5.23
C LEU A 46 1.06 -3.11 4.61
N ARG A 47 2.34 -3.49 4.75
CA ARG A 47 2.86 -4.79 4.30
C ARG A 47 3.84 -5.31 5.34
N PHE A 48 3.60 -6.51 5.82
CA PHE A 48 4.46 -7.18 6.79
C PHE A 48 4.88 -8.55 6.28
N ASP A 49 6.17 -8.82 6.46
CA ASP A 49 6.75 -10.16 6.34
C ASP A 49 7.09 -10.65 7.74
N PHE A 50 6.41 -11.69 8.21
CA PHE A 50 6.64 -12.30 9.53
C PHE A 50 7.71 -13.38 9.52
N THR A 51 8.27 -13.69 8.36
CA THR A 51 9.32 -14.70 8.17
C THR A 51 10.72 -14.09 8.23
N ASP A 52 10.83 -12.77 8.04
CA ASP A 52 12.08 -12.03 7.87
C ASP A 52 12.96 -12.63 6.75
N SER A 53 12.34 -13.08 5.66
CA SER A 53 13.05 -13.75 4.55
C SER A 53 14.09 -12.86 3.87
N TYR A 54 13.94 -11.53 4.01
CA TYR A 54 14.94 -10.55 3.58
C TYR A 54 16.33 -10.75 4.21
N LEU A 55 16.41 -11.44 5.35
CA LEU A 55 17.68 -11.77 6.01
C LEU A 55 18.46 -12.87 5.27
N GLU A 56 17.77 -13.71 4.50
CA GLU A 56 18.41 -14.70 3.62
C GLU A 56 18.61 -14.15 2.20
N ASP A 57 17.62 -13.46 1.66
CA ASP A 57 17.67 -12.85 0.34
C ASP A 57 17.19 -11.40 0.42
N ARG A 58 18.12 -10.44 0.31
CA ARG A 58 17.81 -8.99 0.37
C ARG A 58 16.86 -8.52 -0.73
N SER A 59 16.67 -9.30 -1.79
CA SER A 59 15.69 -9.03 -2.84
C SER A 59 14.27 -9.50 -2.49
N SER A 60 14.05 -10.15 -1.35
CA SER A 60 12.75 -10.59 -0.86
C SER A 60 12.28 -9.69 0.28
N GLN A 61 11.75 -8.51 -0.04
CA GLN A 61 11.30 -7.54 0.97
C GLN A 61 9.77 -7.48 1.04
N ALA A 62 9.23 -7.24 2.23
CA ALA A 62 7.78 -7.09 2.45
C ALA A 62 7.11 -6.08 1.50
N PRO A 63 7.74 -4.93 1.16
CA PRO A 63 7.14 -3.99 0.21
C PRO A 63 6.84 -4.57 -1.17
N TYR A 64 7.47 -5.68 -1.58
CA TYR A 64 7.24 -6.33 -2.87
C TYR A 64 5.97 -7.20 -2.90
N ILE A 65 5.29 -7.35 -1.77
CA ILE A 65 3.96 -7.95 -1.73
C ILE A 65 2.96 -6.88 -2.18
N ALA A 66 2.17 -7.11 -3.23
CA ALA A 66 1.14 -6.16 -3.66
C ALA A 66 1.69 -4.79 -4.11
N ASP A 67 2.85 -4.74 -4.77
CA ASP A 67 3.50 -3.49 -5.22
C ASP A 67 3.17 -3.09 -6.66
N GLY A 68 2.45 -3.94 -7.41
CA GLY A 68 2.12 -3.70 -8.81
C GLY A 68 3.29 -3.92 -9.77
N ASN A 69 4.41 -4.48 -9.31
CA ASN A 69 5.62 -4.65 -10.11
C ASN A 69 5.99 -6.14 -10.27
N LEU A 70 5.70 -6.71 -11.43
CA LEU A 70 5.99 -8.12 -11.73
C LEU A 70 7.48 -8.46 -11.87
N SER A 71 8.38 -7.48 -11.75
CA SER A 71 9.84 -7.70 -11.73
C SER A 71 10.41 -7.89 -10.32
N THR A 72 9.64 -7.60 -9.28
CA THR A 72 9.98 -7.87 -7.89
C THR A 72 9.28 -9.14 -7.41
N GLU A 73 9.78 -9.72 -6.33
CA GLU A 73 9.19 -10.93 -5.73
C GLU A 73 9.46 -10.98 -4.23
N TRP A 74 8.46 -11.43 -3.48
CA TRP A 74 8.62 -11.84 -2.10
C TRP A 74 8.68 -13.36 -2.02
N LYS A 75 9.56 -13.90 -1.17
CA LYS A 75 9.79 -15.34 -1.00
C LYS A 75 9.68 -15.72 0.47
N LYS A 76 9.07 -16.86 0.75
CA LYS A 76 9.17 -17.54 2.04
C LYS A 76 10.42 -18.41 2.08
N LEU A 77 11.49 -17.85 2.64
CA LEU A 77 12.77 -18.53 2.85
C LEU A 77 12.95 -19.00 4.30
N ARG A 78 12.16 -18.46 5.21
CA ARG A 78 12.24 -18.73 6.65
C ARG A 78 10.88 -19.11 7.25
N PRO A 79 10.85 -19.79 8.41
CA PRO A 79 9.61 -20.00 9.14
C PRO A 79 9.04 -18.68 9.64
N SER A 80 7.71 -18.59 9.73
CA SER A 80 7.04 -17.42 10.28
C SER A 80 7.16 -17.36 11.80
N SER A 81 7.27 -16.14 12.32
CA SER A 81 7.14 -15.82 13.75
C SER A 81 5.69 -15.73 14.22
N ARG A 82 4.73 -15.76 13.29
CA ARG A 82 3.28 -15.70 13.55
C ARG A 82 2.56 -16.86 12.85
N GLU A 83 1.24 -16.92 13.02
CA GLU A 83 0.37 -17.88 12.34
C GLU A 83 0.45 -17.75 10.80
N TRP A 84 0.55 -16.52 10.30
CA TRP A 84 0.64 -16.20 8.88
C TRP A 84 2.06 -15.81 8.50
N ASP A 85 2.45 -16.00 7.24
CA ASP A 85 3.78 -15.60 6.76
C ASP A 85 3.83 -14.10 6.44
N PHE A 86 2.72 -13.54 5.96
CA PHE A 86 2.60 -12.12 5.66
C PHE A 86 1.20 -11.57 5.94
N ASP A 87 1.12 -10.24 6.05
CA ASP A 87 -0.12 -9.44 6.11
C ASP A 87 0.07 -8.25 5.17
N ALA A 88 -0.85 -8.06 4.21
CA ALA A 88 -0.78 -7.00 3.23
C ALA A 88 -2.14 -6.34 3.01
N GLU A 89 -2.16 -5.02 3.15
CA GLU A 89 -3.27 -4.18 2.74
C GLU A 89 -3.19 -3.92 1.22
N LEU A 90 -4.34 -3.94 0.54
CA LEU A 90 -4.42 -3.87 -0.91
C LEU A 90 -4.99 -2.53 -1.37
N ARG A 91 -6.28 -2.28 -1.12
CA ARG A 91 -6.98 -1.06 -1.54
C ARG A 91 -8.12 -0.72 -0.60
N LEU A 92 -8.45 0.58 -0.51
CA LEU A 92 -9.66 1.03 0.14
C LEU A 92 -10.90 0.56 -0.62
N SER A 93 -11.94 0.25 0.14
CA SER A 93 -13.28 0.00 -0.40
C SER A 93 -13.94 1.22 -1.05
N HIS A 94 -13.46 2.43 -0.72
CA HIS A 94 -13.94 3.69 -1.29
C HIS A 94 -12.78 4.51 -1.83
N ARG A 95 -13.02 5.24 -2.93
CA ARG A 95 -12.08 6.20 -3.51
C ARG A 95 -12.67 7.60 -3.42
N LEU A 96 -11.82 8.60 -3.13
CA LEU A 96 -12.24 9.99 -3.11
C LEU A 96 -12.50 10.47 -4.54
N LYS A 97 -13.74 10.84 -4.85
CA LYS A 97 -14.17 11.42 -6.14
C LYS A 97 -15.02 12.65 -5.87
N GLU A 98 -14.61 13.80 -6.42
CA GLU A 98 -15.34 15.07 -6.28
C GLU A 98 -15.64 15.46 -4.81
N GLY A 99 -14.71 15.16 -3.90
CA GLY A 99 -14.86 15.48 -2.47
C GLY A 99 -15.72 14.48 -1.68
N VAL A 100 -16.22 13.42 -2.30
CA VAL A 100 -17.01 12.36 -1.64
C VAL A 100 -16.31 11.01 -1.82
N TYR A 101 -16.26 10.19 -0.76
CA TYR A 101 -15.75 8.83 -0.85
C TYR A 101 -16.80 7.95 -1.51
N GLN A 102 -16.56 7.60 -2.76
CA GLN A 102 -17.42 6.74 -3.55
C GLN A 102 -16.99 5.28 -3.41
N PRO A 103 -17.94 4.36 -3.27
CA PRO A 103 -17.69 2.93 -3.37
C PRO A 103 -16.89 2.51 -4.60
N THR A 104 -15.98 1.55 -4.43
CA THR A 104 -15.33 0.88 -5.56
C THR A 104 -15.81 -0.58 -5.63
N PRO A 105 -16.36 -1.03 -6.78
CA PRO A 105 -16.94 -2.37 -6.93
C PRO A 105 -15.85 -3.41 -7.20
N TRP A 106 -14.99 -3.66 -6.21
CA TRP A 106 -13.97 -4.71 -6.29
C TRP A 106 -14.61 -6.08 -6.52
N LYS A 107 -14.15 -6.82 -7.53
CA LYS A 107 -14.73 -8.11 -7.96
C LYS A 107 -13.83 -9.31 -7.73
N ARG A 108 -12.51 -9.15 -7.80
CA ARG A 108 -11.57 -10.24 -7.57
C ARG A 108 -10.27 -9.78 -6.95
N ILE A 109 -9.62 -10.72 -6.26
CA ILE A 109 -8.23 -10.65 -5.85
C ILE A 109 -7.47 -11.69 -6.65
N ARG A 110 -6.41 -11.29 -7.34
CA ARG A 110 -5.52 -12.15 -8.12
C ARG A 110 -4.17 -12.24 -7.42
N VAL A 111 -3.68 -13.45 -7.22
CA VAL A 111 -2.37 -13.72 -6.65
C VAL A 111 -1.50 -14.32 -7.75
N ILE A 112 -0.34 -13.72 -7.97
CA ILE A 112 0.63 -14.12 -9.00
C ILE A 112 1.85 -14.69 -8.27
N ALA A 113 2.10 -15.98 -8.46
CA ALA A 113 3.30 -16.63 -7.94
C ALA A 113 4.50 -16.40 -8.88
N CYS A 114 5.73 -16.65 -8.41
CA CYS A 114 6.90 -16.56 -9.29
C CYS A 114 6.96 -17.70 -10.32
N SER A 115 6.36 -18.86 -10.02
CA SER A 115 6.35 -20.05 -10.86
C SER A 115 5.08 -20.90 -10.67
N GLN A 116 4.80 -21.77 -11.65
CA GLN A 116 3.74 -22.79 -11.56
C GLN A 116 4.07 -23.89 -10.53
N SER A 117 5.34 -24.03 -10.14
CA SER A 117 5.79 -24.96 -9.11
C SER A 117 5.60 -24.44 -7.68
N ALA A 118 5.07 -23.22 -7.52
CA ALA A 118 4.81 -22.65 -6.21
C ALA A 118 3.88 -23.55 -5.38
N PRO A 119 4.23 -23.86 -4.12
CA PRO A 119 3.38 -24.69 -3.28
C PRO A 119 2.06 -23.97 -2.98
N PRO A 120 1.01 -24.73 -2.58
CA PRO A 120 -0.27 -24.13 -2.24
C PRO A 120 -0.13 -23.04 -1.16
N LEU A 121 -0.82 -21.93 -1.39
CA LEU A 121 -0.88 -20.77 -0.50
C LEU A 121 -2.25 -20.74 0.18
N SER A 122 -2.27 -20.82 1.51
CA SER A 122 -3.48 -20.53 2.27
C SER A 122 -3.62 -19.02 2.37
N LEU A 123 -4.71 -18.47 1.82
CA LEU A 123 -4.97 -17.03 1.82
C LEU A 123 -6.28 -16.74 2.56
N ARG A 124 -6.24 -15.75 3.44
CA ARG A 124 -7.39 -15.17 4.15
C ARG A 124 -7.58 -13.74 3.66
N VAL A 125 -8.77 -13.44 3.15
CA VAL A 125 -9.19 -12.11 2.74
C VAL A 125 -9.93 -11.46 3.90
N LEU A 126 -9.57 -10.22 4.21
CA LEU A 126 -10.06 -9.46 5.36
C LEU A 126 -10.65 -8.12 4.89
N GLU A 127 -11.73 -7.73 5.55
CA GLU A 127 -12.22 -6.34 5.59
C GLU A 127 -11.65 -5.71 6.87
N ARG A 128 -10.57 -4.95 6.73
CA ARG A 128 -9.92 -4.23 7.84
C ARG A 128 -10.55 -2.86 8.00
N GLU A 129 -10.94 -2.49 9.21
CA GLU A 129 -11.46 -1.17 9.48
C GLU A 129 -10.43 -0.09 9.09
N ALA A 130 -10.85 0.91 8.31
CA ALA A 130 -10.02 2.09 8.16
C ALA A 130 -10.05 2.87 9.48
N ILE A 131 -8.89 3.32 9.97
CA ILE A 131 -8.79 4.17 11.15
C ILE A 131 -7.90 5.38 10.86
N ASN A 132 -8.04 6.43 11.67
CA ASN A 132 -7.06 7.51 11.68
C ASN A 132 -6.02 7.23 12.76
N VAL A 133 -4.87 6.68 12.35
CA VAL A 133 -3.79 6.26 13.25
C VAL A 133 -3.27 7.42 14.12
N ASP A 134 -3.33 8.66 13.63
CA ASP A 134 -2.89 9.84 14.40
C ASP A 134 -3.89 10.25 15.50
N LYS A 135 -5.16 9.85 15.37
CA LYS A 135 -6.25 10.26 16.26
C LYS A 135 -6.75 9.14 17.16
N GLU A 136 -6.48 7.89 16.82
CA GLU A 136 -6.98 6.71 17.50
C GLU A 136 -5.84 5.88 18.09
N SER A 137 -5.92 5.53 19.38
CA SER A 137 -4.88 4.77 20.10
C SER A 137 -5.10 3.26 20.10
N ARG A 138 -5.99 2.75 19.24
CA ARG A 138 -6.37 1.34 19.15
C ARG A 138 -5.94 0.75 17.82
N LEU A 139 -5.95 -0.57 17.73
CA LEU A 139 -5.79 -1.28 16.46
C LEU A 139 -7.11 -1.28 15.68
N PRO A 140 -7.05 -1.35 14.33
CA PRO A 140 -8.25 -1.51 13.51
C PRO A 140 -8.85 -2.90 13.72
N ASP A 141 -10.17 -3.00 13.60
CA ASP A 141 -10.87 -4.27 13.68
C ASP A 141 -10.82 -5.00 12.32
N ASP A 142 -10.51 -6.30 12.33
CA ASP A 142 -10.48 -7.14 11.14
C ASP A 142 -11.72 -8.04 11.10
N THR A 143 -12.45 -8.03 9.98
CA THR A 143 -13.52 -8.99 9.69
C THR A 143 -13.09 -9.94 8.58
N GLU A 144 -13.16 -11.24 8.81
CA GLU A 144 -12.88 -12.22 7.76
C GLU A 144 -13.96 -12.18 6.68
N TYR A 145 -13.53 -11.96 5.45
CA TYR A 145 -14.39 -12.05 4.28
C TYR A 145 -14.46 -13.49 3.77
N ARG A 146 -13.29 -14.12 3.58
CA ARG A 146 -13.16 -15.47 3.01
C ARG A 146 -11.77 -16.03 3.22
N SER A 147 -11.67 -17.34 3.46
CA SER A 147 -10.43 -18.10 3.33
C SER A 147 -10.48 -19.07 2.14
N ALA A 148 -9.34 -19.23 1.48
CA ALA A 148 -9.16 -20.18 0.38
C ALA A 148 -7.73 -20.72 0.35
N VAL A 149 -7.56 -21.91 -0.21
CA VAL A 149 -6.23 -22.44 -0.57
C VAL A 149 -6.06 -22.26 -2.07
N LEU A 150 -5.02 -21.54 -2.45
CA LEU A 150 -4.70 -21.21 -3.82
C LEU A 150 -3.71 -22.21 -4.40
N ASP A 151 -4.02 -22.72 -5.58
CA ASP A 151 -3.19 -23.65 -6.34
C ASP A 151 -2.69 -22.95 -7.62
N PHE A 152 -1.37 -22.85 -7.75
CA PHE A 152 -0.69 -22.18 -8.86
C PHE A 152 -0.27 -23.13 -9.99
N SER A 153 -0.49 -24.43 -9.84
CA SER A 153 0.02 -25.47 -10.76
C SER A 153 -0.45 -25.33 -12.21
N ARG A 154 -1.59 -24.66 -12.44
CA ARG A 154 -2.18 -24.51 -13.78
C ARG A 154 -1.62 -23.33 -14.57
N SER A 155 -1.43 -22.19 -13.92
CA SER A 155 -1.15 -20.91 -14.61
C SER A 155 -0.09 -20.06 -13.92
N GLY A 156 0.37 -20.43 -12.72
CA GLY A 156 1.21 -19.56 -11.88
C GLY A 156 0.40 -18.47 -11.18
N GLU A 157 -0.92 -18.50 -11.34
CA GLU A 157 -1.84 -17.47 -10.88
C GLU A 157 -3.09 -18.13 -10.31
N ALA A 158 -3.66 -17.51 -9.28
CA ALA A 158 -4.90 -17.94 -8.68
C ALA A 158 -5.77 -16.73 -8.32
N GLU A 159 -7.09 -16.91 -8.38
CA GLU A 159 -8.05 -15.83 -8.17
C GLU A 159 -9.07 -16.18 -7.09
N ILE A 160 -9.48 -15.16 -6.33
CA ILE A 160 -10.59 -15.21 -5.39
C ILE A 160 -11.64 -14.20 -5.82
N LEU A 161 -12.84 -14.70 -6.14
CA LEU A 161 -13.99 -13.86 -6.44
C LEU A 161 -14.59 -13.25 -5.16
N LEU A 162 -14.80 -11.95 -5.19
CA LEU A 162 -15.49 -11.15 -4.17
C LEU A 162 -16.99 -11.09 -4.55
N GLN A 163 -17.75 -12.10 -4.11
CA GLN A 163 -19.15 -12.30 -4.53
C GLN A 163 -20.17 -11.55 -3.68
N LYS A 164 -19.86 -11.29 -2.41
CA LYS A 164 -20.72 -10.49 -1.54
C LYS A 164 -20.70 -9.06 -2.10
N GLN A 165 -21.87 -8.54 -2.46
CA GLN A 165 -22.06 -7.10 -2.58
C GLN A 165 -21.72 -6.52 -1.22
N PHE A 166 -20.45 -6.12 -1.04
CA PHE A 166 -20.12 -5.04 -0.14
C PHE A 166 -21.21 -4.00 -0.42
N SER A 167 -21.90 -3.51 0.61
CA SER A 167 -22.95 -2.49 0.45
C SER A 167 -22.39 -1.12 0.87
N PRO A 168 -21.34 -0.62 0.20
CA PRO A 168 -20.78 0.68 0.48
C PRO A 168 -21.77 1.74 0.01
N VAL A 169 -22.25 2.52 0.97
CA VAL A 169 -22.96 3.76 0.69
C VAL A 169 -21.92 4.86 0.62
N PRO A 170 -22.00 5.82 -0.32
CA PRO A 170 -21.10 6.97 -0.35
C PRO A 170 -20.91 7.61 1.03
N LYS A 171 -19.66 7.99 1.34
CA LYS A 171 -19.28 8.58 2.62
C LYS A 171 -18.76 10.00 2.40
N SER A 172 -19.19 10.92 3.26
CA SER A 172 -18.69 12.29 3.29
C SER A 172 -17.36 12.41 4.04
N GLU A 173 -17.04 11.47 4.92
CA GLU A 173 -15.90 11.56 5.84
C GLU A 173 -15.12 10.24 5.95
N TYR A 174 -13.80 10.34 6.01
CA TYR A 174 -12.90 9.25 6.37
C TYR A 174 -12.63 9.26 7.89
N PRO A 175 -12.55 8.11 8.58
CA PRO A 175 -12.57 6.75 8.03
C PRO A 175 -13.92 6.00 8.15
N LYS A 176 -14.93 6.63 8.74
CA LYS A 176 -16.12 5.92 9.24
C LYS A 176 -16.89 5.16 8.15
N GLY A 177 -16.92 3.84 8.29
CA GLY A 177 -17.63 2.94 7.36
C GLY A 177 -16.90 2.72 6.03
N ILE A 178 -15.62 3.06 5.98
CA ILE A 178 -14.68 2.67 4.91
C ILE A 178 -13.82 1.54 5.48
N VAL A 179 -13.65 0.47 4.72
CA VAL A 179 -12.69 -0.60 5.03
C VAL A 179 -11.55 -0.63 4.04
N ILE A 180 -10.43 -1.22 4.46
CA ILE A 180 -9.28 -1.59 3.65
C ILE A 180 -9.41 -3.07 3.34
N TRP A 181 -9.36 -3.44 2.05
CA TRP A 181 -9.19 -4.82 1.65
C TRP A 181 -7.78 -5.26 1.99
N ALA A 182 -7.65 -6.31 2.79
CA ALA A 182 -6.37 -6.85 3.19
C ALA A 182 -6.33 -8.37 3.02
N VAL A 183 -5.12 -8.92 2.97
CA VAL A 183 -4.89 -10.35 2.86
C VAL A 183 -3.83 -10.80 3.85
N GLN A 184 -4.03 -11.98 4.43
CA GLN A 184 -3.02 -12.72 5.17
C GLN A 184 -2.76 -14.03 4.44
N GLY A 185 -1.50 -14.41 4.32
CA GLY A 185 -1.12 -15.59 3.56
C GLY A 185 -0.08 -16.46 4.25
N SER A 186 -0.17 -17.77 4.02
CA SER A 186 0.88 -18.70 4.43
C SER A 186 1.10 -19.82 3.41
N PHE A 187 2.33 -19.98 2.95
CA PHE A 187 2.74 -21.09 2.09
C PHE A 187 2.90 -22.37 2.91
N SER A 188 2.43 -23.49 2.34
CA SER A 188 2.55 -24.81 2.96
C SER A 188 4.00 -25.31 3.13
N LYS A 189 4.95 -24.74 2.39
CA LYS A 189 6.38 -25.11 2.44
C LYS A 189 7.26 -23.85 2.40
N ILE A 190 8.51 -24.01 2.84
CA ILE A 190 9.56 -23.00 2.74
C ILE A 190 10.44 -23.35 1.54
N GLY A 191 10.86 -22.34 0.77
CA GLY A 191 11.81 -22.52 -0.33
C GLY A 191 11.69 -21.42 -1.38
N LYS A 192 12.63 -21.40 -2.34
CA LYS A 192 12.68 -20.38 -3.39
C LYS A 192 11.43 -20.32 -4.27
N GLU A 193 10.75 -21.45 -4.44
CA GLU A 193 9.47 -21.56 -5.17
C GLU A 193 8.27 -21.05 -4.36
N SER A 194 8.43 -20.82 -3.06
CA SER A 194 7.36 -20.31 -2.18
C SER A 194 7.35 -18.79 -2.26
N CYS A 195 6.83 -18.27 -3.37
CA CYS A 195 7.08 -16.90 -3.81
C CYS A 195 5.82 -16.23 -4.37
N ILE A 196 5.73 -14.93 -4.18
CA ILE A 196 4.68 -14.06 -4.69
C ILE A 196 5.35 -12.95 -5.48
N LYS A 197 4.94 -12.77 -6.74
CA LYS A 197 5.31 -11.60 -7.54
C LYS A 197 4.40 -10.44 -7.21
N ASP A 198 3.10 -10.69 -7.16
CA ASP A 198 2.14 -9.64 -6.84
C ASP A 198 0.82 -10.17 -6.28
N ILE A 199 0.10 -9.29 -5.60
CA ILE A 199 -1.29 -9.50 -5.19
C ILE A 199 -2.10 -8.27 -5.62
N GLU A 200 -3.00 -8.49 -6.56
CA GLU A 200 -3.79 -7.45 -7.20
C GLU A 200 -5.25 -7.55 -6.75
N ILE A 201 -5.92 -6.41 -6.60
CA ILE A 201 -7.37 -6.34 -6.45
C ILE A 201 -7.95 -5.51 -7.61
N SER A 202 -8.99 -6.02 -8.27
CA SER A 202 -9.54 -5.42 -9.49
C SER A 202 -11.06 -5.32 -9.48
N GLU A 203 -11.57 -4.34 -10.25
CA GLU A 203 -13.01 -4.13 -10.53
C GLU A 203 -13.51 -4.98 -11.71
N GLU A 204 -12.59 -5.50 -12.50
CA GLU A 204 -12.84 -6.46 -13.59
C GLU A 204 -12.73 -7.88 -13.06
#